data_AF-A0A2N1M192-F1
#
_entry.id   AF-A0A2N1M192-F1
#
_cell.length_a   1.000
_cell.length_b   1.000
_cell.length_c   1.000
_cell.angle_alpha   90.00
_cell.angle_beta   90.00
_cell.angle_gamma   90.00
#
_symmetry.space_group_name_H-M   'P 1'
#
loop_
_entity.id
_entity.type
_entity.pdbx_description
1 polymer ?
#
loop_
_entity_poly.entity_id
_entity_poly.type
_entity_poly.pdbx_seq_one_letter_code
_entity_poly.pdbx_strand_id
1 'polypeptide(L)' 'MTLNSGAEPPIITKNIVDRVKDKIDKSEKHDLSGVAIVPIESIGVVRNLPITLAPGCTIHEDFVVKYGCAVDWNTNE' A
#
# COMPACT_ATOMS: atom_id res chain seq x y z
N MET A 1 -2.67 -10.26 2.57
CA MET A 1 -3.03 -9.15 1.65
C MET A 1 -3.23 -7.93 2.53
N THR A 2 -2.56 -6.80 2.25
CA THR A 2 -2.57 -5.63 3.14
C THR A 2 -2.91 -4.36 2.35
N LEU A 3 -3.98 -3.70 2.79
CA LEU A 3 -4.35 -2.31 2.47
C LEU A 3 -4.50 -1.62 3.82
N ASN A 4 -3.67 -0.63 4.11
CA ASN A 4 -3.69 0.11 5.36
C ASN A 4 -3.72 1.61 5.07
N SER A 5 -4.92 2.18 4.97
CA SER A 5 -5.12 3.63 4.85
C SER A 5 -4.98 4.37 6.19
N GLY A 6 -4.86 3.65 7.31
CA GLY A 6 -4.57 4.23 8.62
C GLY A 6 -3.07 4.36 8.91
N ALA A 7 -2.20 3.85 8.03
CA ALA A 7 -0.76 4.11 8.11
C ALA A 7 -0.45 5.51 7.57
N GLU A 8 0.56 6.15 8.14
CA GLU A 8 1.12 7.39 7.60
C GLU A 8 2.54 7.10 7.07
N PRO A 9 2.76 7.10 5.73
CA PRO A 9 1.77 7.23 4.65
C PRO A 9 0.96 5.94 4.41
N PRO A 10 -0.22 6.02 3.75
CA PRO A 10 -1.04 4.86 3.40
C PRO A 10 -0.27 3.81 2.60
N ILE A 11 -0.45 2.52 2.92
CA ILE A 11 0.32 1.43 2.30
C ILE A 11 -0.58 0.42 1.60
N ILE A 12 -0.19 0.04 0.39
CA ILE A 12 -0.79 -1.04 -0.39
C ILE A 12 0.26 -2.08 -0.80
N THR A 13 -0.16 -3.34 -0.88
CA THR A 13 0.70 -4.41 -1.41
C THR A 13 0.65 -4.44 -2.94
N LYS A 14 1.80 -4.62 -3.60
CA LYS A 14 1.90 -4.75 -5.07
C LYS A 14 0.86 -5.69 -5.68
N ASN A 15 0.59 -6.82 -5.04
CA ASN A 15 -0.37 -7.81 -5.55
C ASN A 15 -1.79 -7.25 -5.73
N ILE A 16 -2.20 -6.24 -4.94
CA ILE A 16 -3.49 -5.58 -5.11
C ILE A 16 -3.43 -4.66 -6.33
N VAL A 17 -2.37 -3.87 -6.45
CA VAL A 17 -2.11 -2.99 -7.60
C VAL A 17 -2.12 -3.78 -8.91
N ASP A 18 -1.45 -4.93 -8.93
CA ASP A 18 -1.42 -5.82 -10.10
C ASP A 18 -2.82 -6.35 -10.46
N ARG A 19 -3.68 -6.61 -9.46
CA ARG A 19 -5.07 -7.07 -9.69
C ARG A 19 -5.97 -5.97 -10.25
N VAL A 20 -5.83 -4.75 -9.77
CA VAL A 20 -6.59 -3.58 -10.28
C VAL A 20 -5.98 -3.02 -11.57
N LYS A 21 -4.80 -3.51 -11.97
CA LYS A 21 -4.07 -3.14 -13.19
C LYS A 21 -3.72 -1.65 -13.26
N ASP A 22 -3.44 -1.06 -12.10
CA ASP A 22 -3.03 0.34 -12.02
C ASP A 22 -1.52 0.52 -12.22
N LYS A 23 -1.09 1.75 -12.51
CA LYS A 23 0.29 2.11 -12.75
C LYS A 23 0.97 2.53 -11.45
N ILE A 24 2.14 1.96 -11.22
CA ILE A 24 3.03 2.38 -10.12
C ILE A 24 3.98 3.44 -10.65
N ASP A 25 3.91 4.64 -10.09
CA ASP A 25 4.92 5.67 -10.27
C ASP A 25 6.16 5.29 -9.46
N LYS A 26 7.23 4.91 -10.15
CA LYS A 26 8.50 4.48 -9.56
C LYS A 26 9.48 5.65 -9.34
N SER A 27 9.12 6.87 -9.76
CA SER A 27 9.97 8.04 -9.59
C SER A 27 9.98 8.54 -8.15
N GLU A 28 8.89 8.31 -7.42
CA GLU A 28 8.74 8.63 -6.01
C GLU A 28 8.90 7.36 -5.17
N LYS A 29 9.81 7.38 -4.20
CA LYS A 29 10.04 6.26 -3.28
C LYS A 29 10.05 6.75 -1.84
N HIS A 30 9.49 5.94 -0.96
CA HIS A 30 9.39 6.18 0.47
C HIS A 30 10.24 5.19 1.25
N ASP A 31 10.85 5.69 2.33
CA ASP A 31 11.44 4.85 3.36
C ASP A 31 10.34 4.30 4.26
N LEU A 32 10.39 2.99 4.46
CA LEU A 32 9.47 2.16 5.23
C LEU A 32 10.17 1.53 6.43
N SER A 33 11.39 1.95 6.78
CA SER A 33 12.16 1.42 7.92
C SER A 33 11.41 1.40 9.25
N GLY A 34 10.43 2.28 9.45
CA GLY A 34 9.53 2.30 10.63
C GLY A 34 8.24 1.48 10.49
N VAL A 35 7.95 0.93 9.32
CA VAL A 35 6.67 0.28 9.00
C VAL A 35 6.83 -1.13 8.43
N ALA A 36 8.00 -1.46 7.89
CA ALA A 36 8.30 -2.74 7.26
C ALA A 36 9.72 -3.20 7.60
N ILE A 37 9.89 -4.50 7.84
CA ILE A 37 11.20 -5.10 8.17
C ILE A 37 12.06 -5.21 6.90
N VAL A 38 11.52 -5.79 5.82
CA VAL A 38 12.14 -5.85 4.48
C VAL A 38 11.03 -5.95 3.43
N PRO A 39 11.14 -5.27 2.28
CA PRO A 39 12.10 -4.21 1.98
C PRO A 39 11.72 -2.90 2.69
N ILE A 40 12.75 -2.19 3.18
CA ILE A 40 12.61 -0.87 3.81
C ILE A 40 12.39 0.24 2.78
N GLU A 41 12.58 -0.02 1.49
CA GLU A 41 12.25 0.95 0.44
C GLU A 41 10.97 0.51 -0.27
N SER A 42 10.06 1.45 -0.49
CA SER A 42 8.87 1.22 -1.32
C SER A 42 9.23 0.97 -2.80
N ILE A 43 8.33 0.34 -3.53
CA ILE A 43 8.43 0.18 -4.99
C ILE A 43 8.18 1.50 -5.72
N GLY A 44 7.26 2.29 -5.18
CA GLY A 44 6.71 3.47 -5.81
C GLY A 44 5.40 3.89 -5.16
N VAL A 45 4.66 4.78 -5.82
CA VAL A 45 3.35 5.27 -5.38
C VAL A 45 2.30 4.96 -6.45
N VAL A 46 1.11 4.55 -6.03
CA VAL A 46 -0.09 4.56 -6.88
C VAL A 46 -0.92 5.75 -6.45
N ARG A 47 -1.27 6.63 -7.40
CA ARG A 47 -1.98 7.87 -7.12
C ARG A 47 -3.46 7.75 -7.47
N ASN A 48 -4.30 8.41 -6.68
CA ASN A 48 -5.73 8.55 -6.94
C ASN A 48 -6.43 7.20 -7.13
N LEU A 49 -6.10 6.21 -6.31
CA LEU A 49 -6.69 4.88 -6.37
C LEU A 49 -8.11 4.92 -5.79
N PRO A 50 -9.16 4.52 -6.53
CA PRO A 50 -10.52 4.54 -6.02
C PRO A 50 -10.77 3.41 -5.01
N ILE A 51 -11.31 3.78 -3.85
CA ILE A 51 -11.77 2.86 -2.80
C ILE A 51 -13.25 3.07 -2.57
N THR A 52 -14.05 2.05 -2.89
CA THR A 52 -15.49 2.06 -2.63
C THR A 52 -15.76 1.50 -1.24
N LEU A 53 -16.24 2.34 -0.33
CA LEU A 53 -16.59 1.97 1.05
C LEU A 53 -18.04 1.47 1.15
N ALA A 54 -18.93 2.04 0.33
CA ALA A 54 -20.33 1.67 0.19
C ALA A 54 -20.82 2.04 -1.22
N PRO A 55 -21.97 1.52 -1.69
CA PRO A 55 -22.54 1.93 -2.98
C PRO A 55 -22.70 3.46 -3.05
N GLY A 56 -22.07 4.09 -4.04
CA GLY A 56 -22.06 5.55 -4.21
C GLY A 56 -21.07 6.31 -3.33
N CYS A 57 -20.30 5.63 -2.47
CA CYS A 57 -19.26 6.23 -1.63
C CYS A 57 -17.88 5.71 -2.06
N THR A 58 -17.25 6.45 -2.96
CA THR A 58 -15.88 6.19 -3.43
C THR A 58 -14.98 7.34 -3.04
N ILE A 59 -13.91 7.04 -2.31
CA ILE A 59 -12.82 7.98 -2.04
C ILE A 59 -11.65 7.67 -2.97
N HIS A 60 -10.78 8.64 -3.18
CA HIS A 60 -9.55 8.46 -3.94
C HIS A 60 -8.38 8.81 -3.04
N GLU A 61 -7.39 7.92 -3.01
CA GLU A 61 -6.25 8.05 -2.10
C GLU A 61 -4.97 7.57 -2.78
N ASP A 62 -3.85 8.18 -2.37
CA ASP A 62 -2.52 7.81 -2.83
C ASP A 62 -1.95 6.75 -1.89
N PHE A 63 -1.37 5.69 -2.45
CA PHE A 63 -0.79 4.59 -1.69
C PHE A 63 0.67 4.36 -2.03
N VAL A 64 1.48 4.24 -0.98
CA VAL A 64 2.84 3.73 -1.09
C VAL A 64 2.78 2.22 -1.32
N VAL A 65 3.44 1.77 -2.39
CA VAL A 65 3.43 0.37 -2.79
C VAL A 65 4.62 -0.35 -2.17
N LYS A 66 4.35 -1.43 -1.43
CA LYS A 66 5.41 -2.34 -0.95
C LYS A 66 5.32 -3.73 -1.59
N TYR A 67 6.46 -4.41 -1.65
CA TYR A 67 6.47 -5.84 -1.92
C TYR A 67 5.75 -6.56 -0.76
N GLY A 68 4.91 -7.54 -1.11
CA GLY A 68 4.19 -8.31 -0.11
C GLY A 68 5.10 -9.30 0.59
N CYS A 69 5.47 -9.03 1.83
CA CYS A 69 5.76 -10.06 2.81
C CYS A 69 4.53 -10.15 3.72
N ALA A 70 3.99 -11.36 3.93
CA ALA A 70 3.01 -11.58 4.98
C ALA A 70 3.69 -11.24 6.31
N VAL A 71 3.43 -10.06 6.85
CA VAL A 71 3.61 -9.81 8.28
C VAL A 71 2.24 -10.10 8.85
N ASP A 72 2.07 -11.33 9.29
CA ASP A 72 0.98 -11.70 10.17
C ASP A 72 1.15 -10.84 11.42
N TRP A 73 0.20 -9.95 11.74
CA TRP A 73 0.23 -9.17 12.98
C TRP A 73 -0.15 -10.02 14.21
N ASN A 74 0.16 -11.32 14.16
CA ASN A 74 -0.14 -12.33 15.20
C ASN A 74 1.12 -12.91 15.86
N THR A 75 2.21 -12.16 15.95
CA THR A 75 3.22 -12.42 16.97
C THR A 75 3.11 -11.36 18.06
N ASN A 76 2.15 -11.59 18.96
CA ASN A 76 2.37 -11.33 20.37
C ASN A 76 3.53 -12.23 20.81
N GLU A 77 4.71 -11.65 21.01
CA GLU A 77 5.66 -12.11 22.03
C GLU A 77 6.06 -10.90 22.87
#